data_AF-A0A3M7LGS5-F1
#
_entry.id   AF-A0A3M7LGS5-F1
#
_cell.length_a   1.000
_cell.length_b   1.000
_cell.length_c   1.000
_cell.angle_alpha   90.00
_cell.angle_beta   90.00
_cell.angle_gamma   90.00
#
_symmetry.space_group_name_H-M   'P 1'
#
loop_
_entity.id
_entity.type
_entity.pdbx_description
1 polymer ?
#
loop_
_entity_poly.entity_id
_entity_poly.type
_entity_poly.pdbx_seq_one_letter_code
_entity_poly.pdbx_strand_id
1 'polypeptide(L)'
;MDNNKFPNGITSYLETHCLISTALGSLIDKEIGFACERYSKQDSGGLYELAKELTDEFEKLHYNEEWIDRDYLEEIDFFIQSK
;
A
#
# COMPACT_ATOMS: atom_id res chain seq x y z
N MET A 1 -10.46 15.87 15.62
CA MET A 1 -9.40 14.85 15.70
C MET A 1 -9.93 13.66 14.92
N ASP A 2 -9.30 13.32 13.80
CA ASP A 2 -9.74 12.22 12.93
C ASP A 2 -9.52 10.89 13.65
N ASN A 3 -10.54 10.46 14.40
CA ASN A 3 -10.52 9.24 15.22
C ASN A 3 -10.50 7.93 14.41
N ASN A 4 -10.21 7.97 13.10
CA ASN A 4 -10.26 6.80 12.23
C ASN A 4 -9.12 6.74 11.20
N LYS A 5 -7.96 7.35 11.50
CA LYS A 5 -6.81 7.35 10.59
C LYS A 5 -6.23 5.94 10.36
N PHE A 6 -6.38 5.05 11.34
CA PHE A 6 -5.83 3.70 11.34
C PHE A 6 -6.94 2.72 11.74
N PRO A 7 -7.81 2.35 10.80
CA PRO A 7 -9.03 1.60 11.10
C PRO A 7 -8.76 0.24 11.76
N ASN A 8 -7.68 -0.43 11.38
CA ASN A 8 -7.28 -1.73 11.92
C ASN A 8 -6.12 -1.62 12.92
N GLY A 9 -5.87 -0.41 13.44
CA GLY A 9 -4.77 -0.11 14.34
C GLY A 9 -3.48 0.30 13.62
N ILE A 10 -2.58 0.94 14.37
CA ILE A 10 -1.34 1.50 13.80
C ILE A 10 -0.35 0.44 13.33
N THR A 11 -0.31 -0.72 14.01
CA THR A 11 0.61 -1.81 13.66
C THR A 11 0.26 -2.37 12.28
N SER A 12 -1.01 -2.76 12.07
CA SER A 12 -1.58 -3.14 10.78
C SER A 12 -1.21 -2.15 9.69
N TYR A 13 -1.49 -0.87 9.92
CA TYR A 13 -1.20 0.18 8.95
C TYR A 13 0.28 0.23 8.54
N LEU A 14 1.20 0.15 9.51
CA LEU A 14 2.64 0.20 9.25
C LEU A 14 3.12 -1.05 8.52
N GLU A 15 2.58 -2.23 8.84
CA GLU A 15 2.87 -3.48 8.16
C GLU A 15 2.38 -3.43 6.69
N THR A 16 1.12 -3.07 6.47
CA THR A 16 0.54 -2.82 5.13
C THR A 16 1.39 -1.83 4.34
N HIS A 17 1.74 -0.70 4.95
CA HIS A 17 2.52 0.35 4.31
C HIS A 17 3.91 -0.13 3.88
N CYS A 18 4.58 -0.91 4.74
CA CYS A 18 5.88 -1.49 4.45
C CYS A 18 5.82 -2.45 3.25
N LEU A 19 4.81 -3.33 3.23
CA LEU A 19 4.61 -4.29 2.16
C LEU A 19 4.30 -3.60 0.84
N ILE A 20 3.36 -2.64 0.83
CA ILE A 20 3.04 -1.84 -0.36
C ILE A 20 4.27 -1.09 -0.87
N SER A 21 5.05 -0.46 0.03
CA SER A 21 6.25 0.27 -0.36
C SER A 21 7.30 -0.65 -1.00
N THR A 22 7.46 -1.85 -0.47
CA THR A 22 8.38 -2.88 -1.01
C THR A 22 7.95 -3.35 -2.40
N ALA A 23 6.64 -3.58 -2.59
CA ALA A 23 6.09 -3.97 -3.87
C ALA A 23 6.21 -2.84 -4.92
N LEU A 24 5.95 -1.59 -4.54
CA LEU A 24 6.15 -0.43 -5.43
C LEU A 24 7.62 -0.28 -5.85
N GLY A 25 8.57 -0.45 -4.92
CA GLY A 25 10.00 -0.46 -5.25
C GLY A 25 10.35 -1.54 -6.27
N SER A 26 9.79 -2.74 -6.10
CA SER A 26 9.97 -3.86 -7.03
C SER A 26 9.37 -3.60 -8.42
N LEU A 27 8.27 -2.84 -8.51
CA LEU A 27 7.67 -2.44 -9.80
C LEU A 27 8.54 -1.41 -10.52
N ILE A 28 9.14 -0.49 -9.77
CA ILE A 28 10.06 0.51 -10.34
C ILE A 28 11.33 -0.13 -10.86
N ASP A 29 11.93 -1.05 -10.09
CA ASP A 29 13.14 -1.76 -10.52
C ASP A 29 12.91 -2.57 -11.81
N LYS A 30 11.67 -2.99 -12.05
CA LYS A 30 11.26 -3.70 -13.27
C LYS A 30 10.83 -2.76 -14.41
N GLU A 31 10.73 -1.46 -14.16
CA GLU A 31 10.18 -0.44 -15.07
C GLU A 31 8.73 -0.74 -15.52
N ILE A 32 7.89 -1.27 -14.62
CA ILE A 32 6.53 -1.72 -14.95
C ILE A 32 5.46 -0.88 -14.23
N GLY A 33 4.43 -0.49 -15.00
CA GLY A 33 3.13 -0.14 -14.47
C GLY A 33 2.99 1.27 -13.90
N PHE A 34 1.91 1.47 -13.14
CA PHE A 34 1.47 2.77 -12.64
C PHE A 34 2.49 3.42 -11.68
N ALA A 35 3.30 2.62 -10.98
CA ALA A 35 4.35 3.12 -10.09
C ALA A 35 5.41 3.92 -10.87
N CYS A 36 5.85 3.42 -12.04
CA CYS A 36 6.79 4.11 -12.91
C CYS A 36 6.20 5.38 -13.51
N GLU A 37 4.91 5.35 -13.88
CA GLU A 37 4.21 6.54 -14.39
C GLU A 37 4.15 7.64 -13.31
N ARG A 38 3.81 7.28 -12.07
CA ARG A 38 3.79 8.21 -10.93
C ARG A 38 5.17 8.78 -10.67
N TYR A 39 6.21 7.93 -10.63
CA TYR A 39 7.59 8.36 -10.44
C TYR A 39 8.06 9.30 -11.55
N SER A 40 7.75 9.01 -12.82
CA SER A 40 8.17 9.85 -13.94
C SER A 40 7.56 11.25 -13.90
N LYS A 41 6.37 11.40 -13.27
CA LYS A 41 5.68 12.70 -13.18
C LYS A 41 6.02 13.49 -11.92
N GLN A 42 6.34 12.81 -10.81
CA GLN A 42 6.40 13.42 -9.48
C GLN A 42 7.62 12.98 -8.66
N ASP A 43 8.54 12.25 -9.28
CA ASP A 43 9.73 11.68 -8.65
C ASP A 43 9.36 10.84 -7.41
N SER A 44 10.29 10.68 -6.48
CA SER A 44 10.12 9.99 -5.21
C SER A 44 8.97 10.53 -4.36
N GLY A 45 8.65 11.83 -4.47
CA GLY A 45 7.50 12.43 -3.77
C GLY A 45 6.17 11.78 -4.15
N GLY A 46 5.96 11.54 -5.45
CA GLY A 46 4.75 10.88 -5.94
C GLY A 46 4.63 9.43 -5.48
N LEU A 47 5.74 8.76 -5.18
CA LEU A 47 5.75 7.39 -4.66
C LEU A 47 5.37 7.32 -3.19
N TYR A 48 5.82 8.28 -2.39
CA TYR A 48 5.42 8.35 -0.98
C TYR A 48 3.91 8.59 -0.85
N GLU A 49 3.37 9.47 -1.70
CA GLU A 49 1.92 9.69 -1.78
C GLU A 49 1.19 8.43 -2.24
N LEU A 50 1.66 7.78 -3.30
CA LEU A 50 1.06 6.57 -3.84
C LEU A 50 1.07 5.41 -2.83
N ALA A 51 2.18 5.20 -2.13
CA ALA A 51 2.28 4.20 -1.07
C ALA A 51 1.25 4.46 0.03
N LYS A 52 1.11 5.73 0.46
CA LYS A 52 0.09 6.12 1.45
C LYS A 52 -1.33 5.93 0.93
N GLU A 53 -1.64 6.35 -0.30
CA GLU A 53 -2.95 6.19 -0.93
C GLU A 53 -3.38 4.73 -0.98
N LEU A 54 -2.48 3.85 -1.45
CA LEU A 54 -2.74 2.41 -1.53
C LEU A 54 -2.86 1.76 -0.16
N THR A 55 -2.08 2.22 0.83
CA THR A 55 -2.21 1.74 2.22
C THR A 55 -3.58 2.13 2.78
N ASP A 56 -3.97 3.39 2.63
CA ASP A 56 -5.26 3.90 3.09
C ASP A 56 -6.43 3.17 2.39
N GLU A 57 -6.27 2.77 1.13
CA GLU A 57 -7.27 2.00 0.37
C GLU A 57 -7.37 0.56 0.87
N PHE A 58 -6.23 -0.14 0.99
CA PHE A 58 -6.17 -1.52 1.46
C PHE A 58 -6.74 -1.66 2.88
N GLU A 59 -6.32 -0.80 3.80
CA GLU A 59 -6.81 -0.78 5.19
C GLU A 59 -8.33 -0.54 5.28
N LYS A 60 -8.91 0.22 4.36
CA LYS A 60 -10.37 0.42 4.29
C LYS A 60 -11.09 -0.80 3.69
N LEU A 61 -10.50 -1.46 2.70
CA LEU A 61 -11.07 -2.67 2.11
C LEU A 61 -11.16 -3.80 3.14
N HIS A 62 -10.20 -3.86 4.06
CA HIS A 62 -10.13 -4.86 5.13
C HIS A 62 -10.58 -4.32 6.50
N TYR A 63 -11.38 -3.25 6.53
CA TYR A 63 -11.87 -2.63 7.75
C TYR A 63 -12.63 -3.65 8.63
N ASN A 64 -12.28 -3.73 9.92
CA ASN A 64 -12.87 -4.66 10.90
C ASN A 64 -12.61 -6.17 10.63
N GLU A 65 -11.74 -6.53 9.70
CA GLU A 65 -11.26 -7.91 9.60
C GLU A 65 -10.21 -8.15 10.71
N GLU A 66 -10.30 -9.27 11.44
CA GLU A 66 -9.28 -9.61 12.43
C GLU A 66 -7.95 -9.90 11.72
N TRP A 67 -6.97 -9.03 11.95
CA TRP A 67 -5.57 -9.09 11.49
C TRP A 67 -4.75 -10.22 12.13
N ILE A 68 -5.40 -11.34 12.45
CA ILE A 68 -4.76 -12.49 13.10
C ILE A 68 -4.64 -13.59 12.03
N ASP A 69 -3.40 -13.90 11.67
CA ASP A 69 -2.98 -15.03 10.81
C ASP A 69 -3.29 -14.96 9.30
N ARG A 70 -3.51 -13.77 8.70
CA ARG A 70 -3.54 -13.66 7.22
C ARG A 70 -2.17 -13.35 6.64
N ASP A 71 -1.79 -14.12 5.63
CA ASP A 71 -0.61 -13.89 4.82
C ASP A 71 -0.90 -12.77 3.79
N TYR A 72 -1.00 -11.53 4.29
CA TYR A 72 -1.37 -10.35 3.49
C TYR A 72 -0.38 -10.04 2.37
N LEU A 73 0.77 -10.70 2.31
CA LEU A 73 1.73 -10.56 1.22
C LEU A 73 1.08 -10.88 -0.14
N GLU A 74 0.38 -12.02 -0.24
CA GLU A 74 -0.28 -12.43 -1.49
C GLU A 74 -1.47 -11.54 -1.83
N GLU A 75 -2.25 -11.12 -0.81
CA GLU A 75 -3.40 -10.22 -1.00
C GLU A 75 -2.96 -8.82 -1.47
N ILE A 76 -1.87 -8.28 -0.90
CA ILE A 76 -1.30 -6.99 -1.30
C ILE A 76 -0.71 -7.08 -2.71
N ASP A 77 0.01 -8.16 -3.04
CA ASP A 77 0.54 -8.35 -4.39
C ASP A 77 -0.59 -8.43 -5.42
N PHE A 78 -1.67 -9.15 -5.13
CA PHE A 78 -2.85 -9.20 -6.00
C PHE A 78 -3.53 -7.83 -6.12
N PHE A 79 -3.72 -7.14 -4.99
CA PHE A 79 -4.30 -5.79 -4.96
C PHE A 79 -3.50 -4.82 -5.83
N ILE A 80 -2.17 -4.83 -5.72
CA ILE A 80 -1.28 -3.96 -6.51
C ILE A 80 -1.30 -4.35 -8.00
N GLN A 81 -1.30 -5.63 -8.34
CA GLN A 81 -1.39 -6.09 -9.73
C GLN A 81 -2.73 -5.76 -10.41
N SER A 82 -3.78 -5.53 -9.61
CA SER A 82 -5.10 -5.15 -10.12
C SER A 82 -5.24 -3.66 -10.48
N LYS A 83 -4.19 -2.86 -10.26
CA LYS A 83 -4.12 -1.41 -10.57
C LYS A 83 -3.55 -1.16 -11.97
#